data_AF-A0A1Q9EC14-F1
#
_entry.id   AF-A0A1Q9EC14-F1
#
_cell.length_a   1.000
_cell.length_b   1.000
_cell.length_c   1.000
_cell.angle_alpha   90.00
_cell.angle_beta   90.00
_cell.angle_gamma   90.00
#
_symmetry.space_group_name_H-M   'P 1'
#
loop_
_entity.id
_entity.type
_entity.pdbx_description
1 polymer ?
#
loop_
_entity_poly.entity_id
_entity_poly.type
_entity_poly.pdbx_seq_one_letter_code
_entity_poly.pdbx_strand_id
1 'polypeptide(L)'
;MDSQYIPEEMPAAAMGRGLPKGFEKELSPTSTRAATEEAPSEPYSPSSAGEGPAEEMAGQRPADLSRERALALQLELMKAYSSPIFQKRLHELGREHPPGGKSFNCGRHKLIRQVQASVIPLYGFDSSEEGVQLMLEAFTCFQQDPDVQVNTVAIKDLLSLDAQAPTDKAKRRLIQKPLTKFVMIDLLRAQFVEFSKATFQADVRNLKRCADVFAGRVARQETTGGSSEDPDGYFHLKGRRELAFIVQQLILPEYGFAPTKEGVLDMIRHCADFLDDPEVQTLLDQINEKLGMSPAACKRFRKLLAP
;
A
#
# COMPACT_ATOMS: atom_id res chain seq x y z
N MET A 1 -14.51 38.60 -8.19
CA MET A 1 -15.82 38.05 -7.80
C MET A 1 -15.62 37.37 -6.46
N ASP A 2 -15.90 38.10 -5.39
CA ASP A 2 -15.67 37.69 -4.01
C ASP A 2 -16.68 36.63 -3.58
N SER A 3 -16.25 35.37 -3.58
CA SER A 3 -17.01 34.27 -2.96
C SER A 3 -16.71 34.26 -1.46
N GLN A 4 -17.48 35.04 -0.71
CA GLN A 4 -17.47 35.02 0.76
C GLN A 4 -17.87 33.62 1.27
N TYR A 5 -16.89 32.89 1.76
CA TYR A 5 -17.09 31.66 2.52
C TYR A 5 -17.53 32.06 3.95
N ILE A 6 -18.81 31.90 4.25
CA ILE A 6 -19.36 32.05 5.60
C ILE A 6 -19.17 30.69 6.30
N PRO A 7 -18.44 30.60 7.43
CA PRO A 7 -18.45 29.39 8.24
C PRO A 7 -19.79 29.34 9.00
N GLU A 8 -20.67 28.41 8.64
CA GLU A 8 -21.76 28.00 9.52
C GLU A 8 -21.15 27.38 10.78
N GLU A 9 -21.21 28.11 11.89
CA GLU A 9 -21.15 27.52 13.21
C GLU A 9 -22.36 26.60 13.39
N MET A 10 -22.11 25.30 13.46
CA MET A 10 -23.10 24.32 13.85
C MET A 10 -22.92 23.90 15.33
N PRO A 11 -24.02 23.64 16.05
CA PRO A 11 -24.02 23.41 17.48
C PRO A 11 -23.37 22.07 17.87
N ALA A 12 -22.56 22.14 18.93
CA ALA A 12 -21.99 20.99 19.62
C ALA A 12 -23.07 20.21 20.38
N ALA A 13 -23.65 19.19 19.76
CA ALA A 13 -24.39 18.14 20.47
C ALA A 13 -24.42 16.84 19.66
N ALA A 14 -24.24 15.72 20.37
CA ALA A 14 -24.38 14.32 19.92
C ALA A 14 -23.16 13.64 19.27
N MET A 15 -22.10 13.44 20.05
CA MET A 15 -21.17 12.30 19.89
C MET A 15 -20.86 11.71 21.28
N GLY A 16 -21.85 11.02 21.84
CA GLY A 16 -21.66 10.16 23.01
C GLY A 16 -21.73 8.70 22.59
N ARG A 17 -20.60 8.09 22.23
CA ARG A 17 -20.41 6.64 22.28
C ARG A 17 -19.00 6.34 22.76
N GLY A 18 -18.95 5.64 23.89
CA GLY A 18 -17.73 5.37 24.66
C GLY A 18 -16.72 4.52 23.90
N LEU A 19 -15.46 4.90 24.08
CA LEU A 19 -14.30 4.06 23.85
C LEU A 19 -14.26 2.94 24.92
N PRO A 20 -13.99 1.68 24.54
CA PRO A 20 -13.74 0.62 25.51
C PRO A 20 -12.42 0.89 26.25
N LYS A 21 -12.53 1.09 27.57
CA LYS A 21 -11.42 1.03 28.51
C LYS A 21 -11.02 -0.43 28.72
N GLY A 22 -9.74 -0.72 28.58
CA GLY A 22 -9.15 -1.96 29.09
C GLY A 22 -7.93 -2.36 28.30
N PHE A 23 -6.75 -2.06 28.85
CA PHE A 23 -5.55 -2.92 28.87
C PHE A 23 -4.40 -2.13 29.50
N GLU A 24 -4.51 -1.85 30.81
CA GLU A 24 -3.34 -1.58 31.64
C GLU A 24 -3.00 -2.91 32.32
N LYS A 25 -1.96 -3.58 31.82
CA LYS A 25 -1.32 -4.67 32.53
C LYS A 25 0.10 -4.24 32.86
N GLU A 26 0.31 -3.96 34.13
CA GLU A 26 1.59 -3.69 34.75
C GLU A 26 2.59 -4.80 34.40
N LEU A 27 3.77 -4.41 33.92
CA LEU A 27 4.95 -5.26 33.87
C LEU A 27 6.02 -4.60 34.73
N SER A 28 6.17 -5.11 35.95
CA SER A 28 7.35 -4.90 36.78
C SER A 28 8.53 -5.71 36.23
N PRO A 29 9.78 -5.23 36.36
CA PRO A 29 10.96 -5.95 35.91
C PRO A 29 11.47 -6.90 36.99
N THR A 30 11.46 -8.20 36.72
CA THR A 30 12.21 -9.18 37.52
C THR A 30 13.53 -9.49 36.83
N SER A 31 14.59 -8.91 37.38
CA SER A 31 15.97 -9.36 37.24
C SER A 31 16.09 -10.80 37.76
N THR A 32 16.82 -11.68 37.06
CA THR A 32 17.86 -12.57 37.63
C THR A 32 18.19 -13.77 36.73
N ARG A 33 19.50 -13.93 36.51
CA ARG A 33 20.32 -15.15 36.25
C ARG A 33 20.54 -15.70 34.85
N ALA A 34 21.83 -15.72 34.54
CA ALA A 34 22.55 -16.60 33.65
C ALA A 34 22.36 -18.08 33.99
N ALA A 35 22.22 -18.91 32.95
CA ALA A 35 22.68 -20.30 32.92
C ALA A 35 22.61 -20.85 31.48
N THR A 36 23.75 -21.33 31.02
CA THR A 36 23.95 -22.59 30.29
C THR A 36 23.42 -22.73 28.87
N GLU A 37 24.38 -22.59 27.97
CA GLU A 37 24.52 -23.18 26.64
C GLU A 37 24.21 -24.69 26.66
N GLU A 38 23.11 -25.10 26.03
CA GLU A 38 22.85 -26.50 25.68
C GLU A 38 22.23 -26.55 24.29
N ALA A 39 22.90 -27.24 23.38
CA ALA A 39 22.46 -27.49 22.01
C ALA A 39 21.59 -28.75 21.95
N PRO A 40 20.43 -28.72 21.27
CA PRO A 40 19.81 -29.91 20.75
C PRO A 40 19.80 -29.88 19.21
N SER A 41 20.62 -30.73 18.62
CA SER A 41 20.49 -31.21 17.26
C SER A 41 19.40 -32.28 17.22
N GLU A 42 18.21 -31.94 16.71
CA GLU A 42 17.26 -32.95 16.22
C GLU A 42 16.85 -32.65 14.78
N PRO A 43 16.86 -33.66 13.90
CA PRO A 43 16.45 -33.53 12.51
C PRO A 43 14.92 -33.39 12.40
N TYR A 44 14.48 -32.21 11.97
CA TYR A 44 13.09 -31.95 11.57
C TYR A 44 12.69 -32.90 10.43
N SER A 45 11.86 -33.90 10.74
CA SER A 45 11.10 -34.67 9.76
C SER A 45 9.71 -34.05 9.63
N PRO A 46 9.38 -33.37 8.52
CA PRO A 46 8.01 -32.93 8.27
C PRO A 46 7.17 -34.11 7.78
N SER A 47 6.48 -34.77 8.71
CA SER A 47 5.40 -35.71 8.43
C SER A 47 4.06 -34.99 8.61
N SER A 48 3.49 -34.48 7.52
CA SER A 48 2.05 -34.25 7.39
C SER A 48 1.71 -34.04 5.92
N ALA A 49 1.41 -35.14 5.24
CA ALA A 49 0.87 -35.16 3.89
C ALA A 49 -0.60 -34.75 3.97
N GLY A 50 -0.88 -33.47 3.67
CA GLY A 50 -2.19 -33.06 3.20
C GLY A 50 -2.26 -33.36 1.71
N GLU A 51 -3.01 -34.41 1.34
CA GLU A 51 -3.37 -34.73 -0.04
C GLU A 51 -4.27 -33.61 -0.61
N GLY A 52 -3.62 -32.59 -1.19
CA GLY A 52 -4.24 -31.57 -2.02
C GLY A 52 -3.94 -31.81 -3.51
N PRO A 53 -4.70 -31.20 -4.43
CA PRO A 53 -4.78 -31.57 -5.84
C PRO A 53 -3.51 -31.20 -6.61
N ALA A 54 -2.50 -32.06 -6.53
CA ALA A 54 -1.20 -31.86 -7.19
C ALA A 54 -1.05 -32.65 -8.50
N GLU A 55 -2.00 -33.52 -8.87
CA GLU A 55 -1.79 -34.46 -9.98
C GLU A 55 -2.29 -33.99 -11.36
N GLU A 56 -2.97 -32.85 -11.49
CA GLU A 56 -3.59 -32.46 -12.77
C GLU A 56 -2.81 -31.42 -13.60
N MET A 57 -1.52 -31.17 -13.31
CA MET A 57 -0.76 -30.07 -13.94
C MET A 57 0.47 -30.47 -14.78
N ALA A 58 0.70 -31.76 -15.04
CA ALA A 58 1.95 -32.24 -15.66
C ALA A 58 2.08 -32.06 -17.20
N GLY A 59 1.26 -31.24 -17.86
CA GLY A 59 1.25 -31.13 -19.33
C GLY A 59 1.07 -29.73 -19.94
N GLN A 60 0.96 -28.68 -19.15
CA GLN A 60 0.81 -27.32 -19.69
C GLN A 60 2.18 -26.72 -20.01
N ARG A 61 2.31 -26.15 -21.22
CA ARG A 61 3.53 -25.45 -21.61
C ARG A 61 3.82 -24.33 -20.60
N PRO A 62 5.09 -24.05 -20.25
CA PRO A 62 5.50 -23.03 -19.27
C PRO A 62 5.11 -21.57 -19.56
N ALA A 63 4.21 -21.28 -20.52
CA ALA A 63 4.15 -19.98 -21.17
C ALA A 63 3.09 -19.00 -20.63
N ASP A 64 1.99 -19.47 -20.02
CA ASP A 64 0.91 -18.56 -19.64
C ASP A 64 0.70 -18.53 -18.13
N LEU A 65 1.46 -17.68 -17.45
CA LEU A 65 1.21 -17.33 -16.06
C LEU A 65 -0.11 -16.56 -15.98
N SER A 66 -1.21 -17.19 -15.58
CA SER A 66 -2.48 -16.51 -15.32
C SER A 66 -2.35 -15.47 -14.19
N ARG A 67 -3.22 -14.45 -14.16
CA ARG A 67 -3.25 -13.42 -13.12
C ARG A 67 -3.29 -14.00 -11.70
N GLU A 68 -4.17 -14.98 -11.46
CA GLU A 68 -4.36 -15.60 -10.15
C GLU A 68 -3.09 -16.33 -9.70
N ARG A 69 -2.42 -17.04 -10.62
CA ARG A 69 -1.14 -17.71 -10.36
C ARG A 69 0.00 -16.71 -10.13
N ALA A 70 0.02 -15.58 -10.84
CA ALA A 70 1.00 -14.52 -10.63
C ALA A 70 0.90 -13.93 -9.21
N LEU A 71 -0.31 -13.66 -8.75
CA LEU A 71 -0.56 -13.17 -7.38
C LEU A 71 -0.20 -14.21 -6.33
N ALA A 72 -0.59 -15.47 -6.53
CA ALA A 72 -0.25 -16.57 -5.60
C ALA A 72 1.27 -16.76 -5.47
N LEU A 73 1.99 -16.75 -6.59
CA LEU A 73 3.46 -16.81 -6.62
C LEU A 73 4.10 -15.66 -5.83
N GLN A 74 3.62 -14.42 -6.02
CA GLN A 74 4.13 -13.27 -5.27
C GLN A 74 3.82 -13.38 -3.77
N LEU A 75 2.63 -13.84 -3.37
CA LEU A 75 2.28 -14.02 -1.97
C LEU A 75 3.15 -15.09 -1.29
N GLU A 76 3.47 -16.19 -1.96
CA GLU A 76 4.39 -17.20 -1.43
C GLU A 76 5.82 -16.67 -1.28
N LEU A 77 6.33 -15.95 -2.29
CA LEU A 77 7.63 -15.28 -2.20
C LEU A 77 7.66 -14.26 -1.05
N MET A 78 6.62 -13.43 -0.91
CA MET A 78 6.48 -12.49 0.20
C MET A 78 6.53 -13.21 1.54
N LYS A 79 5.74 -14.27 1.73
CA LYS A 79 5.70 -15.07 2.97
C LYS A 79 7.08 -15.63 3.32
N ALA A 80 7.80 -16.15 2.32
CA ALA A 80 9.13 -16.71 2.52
C ALA A 80 10.17 -15.63 2.85
N TYR A 81 10.15 -14.50 2.14
CA TYR A 81 11.05 -13.37 2.43
C TYR A 81 10.72 -12.68 3.74
N SER A 82 9.46 -12.62 4.17
CA SER A 82 9.08 -12.07 5.47
C SER A 82 9.39 -13.00 6.65
N SER A 83 9.88 -14.22 6.39
CA SER A 83 10.18 -15.17 7.46
C SER A 83 11.30 -14.65 8.37
N PRO A 84 11.21 -14.83 9.71
CA PRO A 84 12.23 -14.36 10.64
C PRO A 84 13.64 -14.91 10.33
N ILE A 85 13.70 -16.15 9.83
CA ILE A 85 14.96 -16.81 9.47
C ILE A 85 15.62 -16.12 8.26
N PHE A 86 14.84 -15.82 7.21
CA PHE A 86 15.36 -15.13 6.03
C PHE A 86 15.83 -13.72 6.39
N GLN A 87 15.00 -12.95 7.09
CA GLN A 87 15.32 -11.58 7.48
C GLN A 87 16.56 -11.52 8.38
N LYS A 88 16.68 -12.44 9.36
CA LYS A 88 17.89 -12.54 10.19
C LYS A 88 19.15 -12.74 9.37
N ARG A 89 19.14 -13.67 8.41
CA ARG A 89 20.29 -13.94 7.51
C ARG A 89 20.61 -12.76 6.61
N LEU A 90 19.59 -12.08 6.08
CA LEU A 90 19.76 -10.88 5.27
C LEU A 90 20.44 -9.77 6.07
N HIS A 91 20.00 -9.54 7.32
CA HIS A 91 20.61 -8.58 8.23
C HIS A 91 22.04 -8.96 8.66
N GLU A 92 22.31 -10.23 8.92
CA GLU A 92 23.67 -10.74 9.16
C GLU A 92 24.61 -10.39 8.02
N LEU A 93 24.18 -10.67 6.78
CA LEU A 93 24.94 -10.33 5.58
C LEU A 93 25.20 -8.81 5.47
N GLY A 94 24.21 -7.98 5.83
CA GLY A 94 24.35 -6.52 5.86
C GLY A 94 25.30 -5.98 6.92
N ARG A 95 25.55 -6.74 7.99
CA ARG A 95 26.54 -6.41 9.02
C ARG A 95 27.95 -6.82 8.61
N GLU A 96 28.08 -7.95 7.93
CA GLU A 96 29.37 -8.49 7.48
C GLU A 96 29.94 -7.76 6.27
N HIS A 97 29.07 -7.21 5.42
CA HIS A 97 29.48 -6.58 4.17
C HIS A 97 28.77 -5.23 3.98
N PRO A 98 29.48 -4.19 3.50
CA PRO A 98 28.85 -2.92 3.21
C PRO A 98 27.75 -3.10 2.14
N PRO A 99 26.55 -2.53 2.34
CA PRO A 99 25.49 -2.55 1.35
C PRO A 99 25.97 -2.06 -0.02
N GLY A 100 25.61 -2.77 -1.08
CA GLY A 100 26.03 -2.48 -2.46
C GLY A 100 27.41 -3.02 -2.85
N GLY A 101 28.21 -3.53 -1.90
CA GLY A 101 29.47 -4.19 -2.20
C GLY A 101 29.29 -5.51 -2.97
N LYS A 102 30.30 -5.92 -3.75
CA LYS A 102 30.25 -7.17 -4.55
C LYS A 102 29.95 -8.40 -3.69
N SER A 103 30.59 -8.54 -2.53
CA SER A 103 30.36 -9.65 -1.60
C SER A 103 28.94 -9.64 -1.03
N PHE A 104 28.44 -8.46 -0.65
CA PHE A 104 27.05 -8.29 -0.21
C PHE A 104 26.07 -8.72 -1.30
N ASN A 105 26.22 -8.21 -2.52
CA ASN A 105 25.32 -8.53 -3.63
C ASN A 105 25.34 -10.02 -3.98
N CYS A 106 26.52 -10.65 -3.97
CA CYS A 106 26.66 -12.09 -4.20
C CYS A 106 25.96 -12.92 -3.11
N GLY A 107 26.18 -12.58 -1.84
CA GLY A 107 25.53 -13.26 -0.72
C GLY A 107 24.01 -13.07 -0.74
N ARG A 108 23.55 -11.86 -1.05
CA ARG A 108 22.12 -11.52 -1.13
C ARG A 108 21.46 -12.30 -2.24
N HIS A 109 22.08 -12.31 -3.42
CA HIS A 109 21.60 -13.09 -4.55
C HIS A 109 21.50 -14.58 -4.19
N LYS A 110 22.54 -15.16 -3.58
CA LYS A 110 22.52 -16.56 -3.12
C LYS A 110 21.37 -16.84 -2.14
N LEU A 111 21.13 -15.95 -1.18
CA LEU A 111 20.05 -16.09 -0.20
C LEU A 111 18.67 -16.04 -0.87
N ILE A 112 18.46 -15.10 -1.80
CA ILE A 112 17.22 -14.99 -2.60
C ILE A 112 17.00 -16.27 -3.42
N ARG A 113 18.05 -16.75 -4.09
CA ARG A 113 18.00 -17.95 -4.94
C ARG A 113 17.61 -19.21 -4.16
N GLN A 114 18.01 -19.34 -2.89
CA GLN A 114 17.60 -20.46 -2.05
C GLN A 114 16.08 -20.52 -1.84
N VAL A 115 15.45 -19.36 -1.63
CA VAL A 115 13.98 -19.26 -1.49
C VAL A 115 13.30 -19.50 -2.84
N GLN A 116 13.80 -18.85 -3.89
CA GLN A 116 13.26 -19.00 -5.24
C GLN A 116 13.28 -20.46 -5.72
N ALA A 117 14.36 -21.21 -5.42
CA ALA A 117 14.50 -22.60 -5.82
C ALA A 117 13.43 -23.53 -5.22
N SER A 118 12.82 -23.19 -4.07
CA SER A 118 11.73 -23.99 -3.50
C SER A 118 10.33 -23.53 -3.92
N VAL A 119 10.16 -22.25 -4.29
CA VAL A 119 8.85 -21.68 -4.62
C VAL A 119 8.56 -21.73 -6.13
N ILE A 120 9.51 -21.30 -6.96
CA ILE A 120 9.33 -21.09 -8.40
C ILE A 120 8.92 -22.36 -9.17
N PRO A 121 9.47 -23.56 -8.87
CA PRO A 121 9.04 -24.81 -9.51
C PRO A 121 7.56 -25.14 -9.33
N LEU A 122 6.94 -24.72 -8.22
CA LEU A 122 5.51 -24.94 -7.96
C LEU A 122 4.61 -24.22 -8.98
N TYR A 123 5.17 -23.23 -9.67
CA TYR A 123 4.48 -22.41 -10.66
C TYR A 123 4.86 -22.76 -12.11
N GLY A 124 5.59 -23.85 -12.32
CA GLY A 124 5.92 -24.37 -13.65
C GLY A 124 7.15 -23.73 -14.30
N PHE A 125 7.94 -22.98 -13.54
CA PHE A 125 9.21 -22.42 -13.99
C PHE A 125 10.38 -23.25 -13.43
N ASP A 126 11.48 -23.34 -14.18
CA ASP A 126 12.67 -24.03 -13.66
C ASP A 126 13.26 -23.29 -12.45
N SER A 127 13.86 -24.04 -11.53
CA SER A 127 14.61 -23.48 -10.42
C SER A 127 15.90 -22.77 -10.83
N SER A 128 16.34 -22.88 -12.10
CA SER A 128 17.55 -22.28 -12.68
C SER A 128 17.47 -20.75 -12.80
N GLU A 129 18.55 -20.12 -13.27
CA GLU A 129 18.57 -18.68 -13.53
C GLU A 129 17.68 -18.34 -14.73
N GLU A 130 17.69 -19.18 -15.75
CA GLU A 130 16.83 -19.09 -16.93
C GLU A 130 15.35 -19.20 -16.56
N GLY A 131 14.98 -20.12 -15.65
CA GLY A 131 13.60 -20.24 -15.16
C GLY A 131 13.12 -18.99 -14.43
N VAL A 132 14.01 -18.32 -13.69
CA VAL A 132 13.69 -17.02 -13.07
C VAL A 132 13.56 -15.90 -14.10
N GLN A 133 14.40 -15.89 -15.13
CA GLN A 133 14.27 -14.92 -16.20
C GLN A 133 12.93 -15.07 -16.94
N LEU A 134 12.52 -16.32 -17.24
CA LEU A 134 11.22 -16.62 -17.83
C LEU A 134 10.06 -16.22 -16.91
N MET A 135 10.18 -16.47 -15.60
CA MET A 135 9.21 -16.00 -14.61
C MET A 135 9.07 -14.47 -14.67
N LEU A 136 10.18 -13.73 -14.66
CA LEU A 136 10.17 -12.26 -14.73
C LEU A 136 9.59 -11.75 -16.05
N GLU A 137 9.87 -12.42 -17.16
CA GLU A 137 9.29 -12.11 -18.47
C GLU A 137 7.77 -12.32 -18.47
N ALA A 138 7.26 -13.40 -17.88
CA ALA A 138 5.83 -13.64 -17.72
C ALA A 138 5.14 -12.54 -16.89
N PHE A 139 5.83 -11.96 -15.90
CA PHE A 139 5.30 -10.82 -15.13
C PHE A 139 5.15 -9.52 -15.95
N THR A 140 5.78 -9.40 -17.12
CA THR A 140 5.66 -8.19 -17.95
C THR A 140 4.23 -7.95 -18.45
N CYS A 141 3.44 -9.02 -18.64
CA CYS A 141 2.02 -8.93 -18.99
C CYS A 141 1.14 -8.30 -17.90
N PHE A 142 1.64 -8.21 -16.66
CA PHE A 142 0.92 -7.70 -15.49
C PHE A 142 1.42 -6.34 -15.02
N GLN A 143 2.25 -5.64 -15.81
CA GLN A 143 2.81 -4.34 -15.41
C GLN A 143 1.76 -3.27 -15.12
N GLN A 144 0.53 -3.40 -15.64
CA GLN A 144 -0.57 -2.46 -15.38
C GLN A 144 -1.54 -2.95 -14.30
N ASP A 145 -1.33 -4.14 -13.74
CA ASP A 145 -2.20 -4.67 -12.69
C ASP A 145 -1.82 -4.08 -11.32
N PRO A 146 -2.73 -3.36 -10.64
CA PRO A 146 -2.41 -2.67 -9.40
C PRO A 146 -2.06 -3.63 -8.25
N ASP A 147 -2.69 -4.80 -8.18
CA ASP A 147 -2.45 -5.77 -7.09
C ASP A 147 -1.05 -6.39 -7.24
N VAL A 148 -0.68 -6.75 -8.48
CA VAL A 148 0.67 -7.26 -8.81
C VAL A 148 1.74 -6.20 -8.53
N GLN A 149 1.46 -4.93 -8.82
CA GLN A 149 2.37 -3.83 -8.50
C GLN A 149 2.58 -3.66 -6.99
N VAL A 150 1.50 -3.67 -6.19
CA VAL A 150 1.57 -3.56 -4.72
C VAL A 150 2.44 -4.67 -4.14
N ASN A 151 2.23 -5.91 -4.56
CA ASN A 151 3.05 -7.05 -4.12
C ASN A 151 4.51 -6.93 -4.59
N THR A 152 4.75 -6.43 -5.80
CA THR A 152 6.11 -6.19 -6.31
C THR A 152 6.86 -5.19 -5.43
N VAL A 153 6.21 -4.10 -5.01
CA VAL A 153 6.79 -3.12 -4.10
C VAL A 153 7.08 -3.77 -2.74
N ALA A 154 6.11 -4.49 -2.17
CA ALA A 154 6.29 -5.15 -0.89
C ALA A 154 7.44 -6.19 -0.90
N ILE A 155 7.60 -6.96 -1.98
CA ILE A 155 8.75 -7.87 -2.15
C ILE A 155 10.06 -7.09 -2.20
N LYS A 156 10.12 -6.00 -2.97
CA LYS A 156 11.33 -5.15 -3.04
C LYS A 156 11.71 -4.59 -1.67
N ASP A 157 10.73 -4.18 -0.88
CA ASP A 157 10.94 -3.69 0.48
C ASP A 157 11.46 -4.79 1.41
N LEU A 158 10.86 -5.99 1.37
CA LEU A 158 11.32 -7.15 2.14
C LEU A 158 12.75 -7.61 1.78
N LEU A 159 13.19 -7.36 0.55
CA LEU A 159 14.54 -7.68 0.07
C LEU A 159 15.54 -6.53 0.29
N SER A 160 15.07 -5.37 0.74
CA SER A 160 15.88 -4.19 1.00
C SER A 160 16.28 -4.14 2.47
N LEU A 161 17.59 -4.01 2.74
CA LEU A 161 18.09 -3.87 4.10
C LEU A 161 17.71 -2.53 4.76
N ASP A 162 17.27 -1.56 3.97
CA ASP A 162 16.84 -0.25 4.47
C ASP A 162 15.47 -0.29 5.17
N ALA A 163 14.71 -1.40 5.03
CA ALA A 163 13.34 -1.49 5.54
C ALA A 163 13.22 -1.72 7.05
N GLN A 164 14.27 -2.20 7.75
CA GLN A 164 14.17 -2.54 9.17
C GLN A 164 15.36 -2.07 10.01
N ALA A 165 15.43 -0.76 10.16
CA ALA A 165 15.27 -0.21 11.50
C ALA A 165 14.60 1.15 11.32
N PRO A 166 13.59 1.51 12.13
CA PRO A 166 13.26 2.91 12.39
C PRO A 166 14.45 3.52 13.15
N THR A 167 15.61 3.55 12.50
CA THR A 167 16.70 4.43 12.88
C THR A 167 16.15 5.83 12.81
N ASP A 168 16.61 6.69 13.70
CA ASP A 168 16.36 8.13 13.77
C ASP A 168 16.66 8.92 12.46
N LYS A 169 16.69 8.29 11.27
CA LYS A 169 16.57 8.95 9.97
C LYS A 169 15.26 9.74 9.83
N ALA A 170 14.20 9.39 10.57
CA ALA A 170 13.02 10.24 10.75
C ALA A 170 13.32 11.57 11.47
N LYS A 171 14.49 11.73 12.13
CA LYS A 171 14.90 12.98 12.80
C LYS A 171 15.84 13.86 11.99
N ARG A 172 16.31 13.48 10.79
CA ARG A 172 17.41 14.22 10.11
C ARG A 172 17.31 14.38 8.59
N ARG A 173 16.11 14.32 8.03
CA ARG A 173 15.85 15.17 6.87
C ARG A 173 14.91 16.25 7.38
N LEU A 174 15.39 17.49 7.45
CA LEU A 174 14.52 18.62 7.21
C LEU A 174 13.98 18.37 5.80
N ILE A 175 12.89 17.58 5.70
CA ILE A 175 12.28 17.28 4.41
C ILE A 175 11.73 18.61 3.97
N GLN A 176 12.51 19.31 3.15
CA GLN A 176 12.01 20.46 2.43
C GLN A 176 10.79 19.95 1.67
N LYS A 177 9.71 20.73 1.74
CA LYS A 177 8.48 20.46 0.99
C LYS A 177 8.84 20.10 -0.45
N PRO A 178 8.06 19.27 -1.16
CA PRO A 178 8.38 18.84 -2.51
C PRO A 178 8.68 20.04 -3.42
N LEU A 179 9.95 20.26 -3.71
CA LEU A 179 10.41 21.32 -4.60
C LEU A 179 10.46 20.85 -6.06
N THR A 180 10.26 19.55 -6.30
CA THR A 180 10.37 18.96 -7.63
C THR A 180 9.15 18.13 -7.96
N LYS A 181 8.82 18.07 -9.25
CA LYS A 181 7.69 17.29 -9.77
C LYS A 181 7.78 15.81 -9.41
N PHE A 182 8.98 15.23 -9.37
CA PHE A 182 9.17 13.81 -9.08
C PHE A 182 8.74 13.47 -7.64
N VAL A 183 9.09 14.31 -6.68
CA VAL A 183 8.66 14.13 -5.28
C VAL A 183 7.16 14.31 -5.15
N MET A 184 6.55 15.23 -5.92
CA MET A 184 5.09 15.37 -5.97
C MET A 184 4.40 14.13 -6.56
N ILE A 185 4.92 13.58 -7.66
CA ILE A 185 4.42 12.33 -8.25
C ILE A 185 4.51 11.18 -7.24
N ASP A 186 5.64 11.04 -6.54
CA ASP A 186 5.82 10.00 -5.54
C ASP A 186 4.83 10.15 -4.37
N LEU A 187 4.58 11.38 -3.89
CA LEU A 187 3.57 11.65 -2.87
C LEU A 187 2.15 11.28 -3.34
N LEU A 188 1.80 11.63 -4.58
CA LEU A 188 0.49 11.30 -5.14
C LEU A 188 0.35 9.78 -5.33
N ARG A 189 1.39 9.08 -5.77
CA ARG A 189 1.39 7.61 -5.84
C ARG A 189 1.20 6.96 -4.47
N ALA A 190 1.89 7.44 -3.44
CA ALA A 190 1.71 6.96 -2.07
C ALA A 190 0.26 7.14 -1.59
N GLN A 191 -0.33 8.32 -1.81
CA GLN A 191 -1.74 8.57 -1.49
C GLN A 191 -2.68 7.67 -2.30
N PHE A 192 -2.43 7.48 -3.59
CA PHE A 192 -3.24 6.63 -4.45
C PHE A 192 -3.26 5.17 -3.95
N VAL A 193 -2.11 4.62 -3.56
CA VAL A 193 -2.01 3.25 -3.01
C VAL A 193 -2.85 3.13 -1.73
N GLU A 194 -2.67 4.06 -0.79
CA GLU A 194 -3.39 4.02 0.48
C GLU A 194 -4.90 4.20 0.32
N PHE A 195 -5.34 5.14 -0.54
CA PHE A 195 -6.75 5.31 -0.84
C PHE A 195 -7.34 4.14 -1.64
N SER A 196 -6.54 3.37 -2.36
CA SER A 196 -7.00 2.20 -3.11
C SER A 196 -7.28 0.98 -2.24
N LYS A 197 -6.88 0.98 -0.96
CA LYS A 197 -7.11 -0.13 -0.04
C LYS A 197 -8.59 -0.49 0.07
N ALA A 198 -8.88 -1.79 0.10
CA ALA A 198 -10.26 -2.31 0.09
C ALA A 198 -11.11 -1.81 1.27
N THR A 199 -10.51 -1.66 2.45
CA THR A 199 -11.15 -1.12 3.65
C THR A 199 -11.55 0.34 3.46
N PHE A 200 -10.62 1.19 3.02
CA PHE A 200 -10.89 2.60 2.71
C PHE A 200 -11.98 2.74 1.64
N GLN A 201 -11.91 1.94 0.58
CA GLN A 201 -12.91 1.95 -0.48
C GLN A 201 -14.29 1.49 0.00
N ALA A 202 -14.39 0.60 1.00
CA ALA A 202 -15.65 0.23 1.61
C ALA A 202 -16.28 1.42 2.36
N ASP A 203 -15.46 2.20 3.08
CA ASP A 203 -15.91 3.40 3.78
C ASP A 203 -16.39 4.49 2.81
N VAL A 204 -15.68 4.72 1.69
CA VAL A 204 -16.12 5.65 0.63
C VAL A 204 -17.46 5.21 0.03
N ARG A 205 -17.64 3.91 -0.24
CA ARG A 205 -18.94 3.38 -0.71
C ARG A 205 -20.06 3.58 0.31
N ASN A 206 -19.76 3.40 1.60
CA ASN A 206 -20.73 3.67 2.67
C ASN A 206 -21.11 5.15 2.73
N LEU A 207 -20.16 6.08 2.60
CA LEU A 207 -20.45 7.52 2.51
C LEU A 207 -21.36 7.85 1.32
N LYS A 208 -21.08 7.31 0.13
CA LYS A 208 -21.93 7.49 -1.06
C LYS A 208 -23.35 6.98 -0.82
N ARG A 209 -23.49 5.75 -0.32
CA ARG A 209 -24.79 5.14 0.00
C ARG A 209 -25.57 6.03 0.97
N CYS A 210 -24.94 6.50 2.04
CA CYS A 210 -25.57 7.41 2.98
C CYS A 210 -26.06 8.70 2.28
N ALA A 211 -25.21 9.33 1.46
CA ALA A 211 -25.59 10.53 0.72
C ALA A 211 -26.79 10.27 -0.22
N ASP A 212 -26.83 9.13 -0.89
CA ASP A 212 -27.94 8.75 -1.78
C ASP A 212 -29.24 8.47 -1.03
N VAL A 213 -29.16 7.85 0.15
CA VAL A 213 -30.33 7.67 1.02
C VAL A 213 -30.87 9.03 1.47
N PHE A 214 -30.02 9.93 1.94
CA PHE A 214 -30.42 11.27 2.37
C PHE A 214 -31.01 12.12 1.24
N ALA A 215 -30.52 11.95 0.01
CA ALA A 215 -31.04 12.62 -1.18
C ALA A 215 -32.29 11.95 -1.79
N GLY A 216 -32.78 10.84 -1.20
CA GLY A 216 -33.94 10.10 -1.72
C GLY A 216 -33.68 9.39 -3.06
N ARG A 217 -32.41 9.16 -3.42
CA ARG A 217 -32.00 8.58 -4.71
C ARG A 217 -32.17 7.07 -4.79
N VAL A 218 -32.07 6.36 -3.66
CA VAL A 218 -32.14 4.90 -3.61
C VAL A 218 -33.49 4.35 -4.10
N ALA A 219 -34.61 5.04 -3.84
CA ALA A 219 -35.94 4.58 -4.23
C ALA A 219 -36.24 4.63 -5.74
N ARG A 220 -35.49 5.44 -6.52
CA ARG A 220 -35.72 5.59 -7.98
C ARG A 220 -35.02 4.54 -8.83
N GLN A 221 -34.05 3.82 -8.24
CA GLN A 221 -33.19 2.90 -8.98
C GLN A 221 -33.93 1.64 -9.43
N GLU A 222 -34.90 1.16 -8.64
CA GLU A 222 -35.69 -0.04 -8.96
C GLU A 222 -36.66 0.17 -10.13
N THR A 223 -37.09 1.40 -10.40
CA THR A 223 -38.15 1.69 -11.36
C THR A 223 -37.65 2.06 -12.75
N THR A 224 -36.43 2.58 -12.88
CA THR A 224 -35.96 3.20 -14.13
C THR A 224 -34.67 2.63 -14.71
N GLY A 225 -33.98 1.72 -14.00
CA GLY A 225 -32.75 1.09 -14.50
C GLY A 225 -31.58 2.05 -14.79
N GLY A 226 -31.74 3.35 -14.51
CA GLY A 226 -30.69 4.35 -14.68
C GLY A 226 -29.73 4.37 -13.48
N SER A 227 -28.45 4.62 -13.74
CA SER A 227 -27.48 4.90 -12.67
C SER A 227 -27.86 6.22 -12.00
N SER A 228 -28.39 6.14 -10.77
CA SER A 228 -28.72 7.32 -9.96
C SER A 228 -27.45 7.90 -9.32
N GLU A 229 -26.48 8.28 -10.14
CA GLU A 229 -25.31 9.00 -9.64
C GLU A 229 -25.72 10.41 -9.20
N ASP A 230 -25.03 10.90 -8.17
CA ASP A 230 -25.16 12.28 -7.73
C ASP A 230 -24.90 13.23 -8.92
N PRO A 231 -25.75 14.24 -9.17
CA PRO A 231 -25.61 15.13 -10.32
C PRO A 231 -24.30 15.93 -10.29
N ASP A 232 -23.80 16.20 -9.08
CA ASP A 232 -22.50 16.82 -8.87
C ASP A 232 -21.37 15.79 -8.78
N GLY A 233 -21.64 14.52 -9.11
CA GLY A 233 -20.65 13.45 -9.12
C GLY A 233 -19.96 13.28 -7.78
N TYR A 234 -20.70 13.46 -6.69
CA TYR A 234 -20.24 13.40 -5.30
C TYR A 234 -19.13 14.42 -4.99
N PHE A 235 -19.10 15.56 -5.70
CA PHE A 235 -18.11 16.61 -5.45
C PHE A 235 -18.17 17.15 -4.01
N HIS A 236 -19.33 17.13 -3.35
CA HIS A 236 -19.52 17.56 -1.96
C HIS A 236 -19.87 16.41 -0.99
N LEU A 237 -19.23 15.24 -1.16
CA LEU A 237 -19.50 14.08 -0.32
C LEU A 237 -19.15 14.35 1.17
N LYS A 238 -20.17 14.46 2.02
CA LYS A 238 -20.02 14.69 3.47
C LYS A 238 -19.21 13.56 4.11
N GLY A 239 -18.28 13.90 5.00
CA GLY A 239 -17.41 12.93 5.68
C GLY A 239 -16.16 12.50 4.89
N ARG A 240 -16.10 12.79 3.58
CA ARG A 240 -14.96 12.42 2.73
C ARG A 240 -13.65 13.06 3.17
N ARG A 241 -13.71 14.33 3.59
CA ARG A 241 -12.54 15.08 4.04
C ARG A 241 -11.94 14.43 5.29
N GLU A 242 -12.77 14.08 6.26
CA GLU A 242 -12.37 13.45 7.52
C GLU A 242 -11.77 12.07 7.26
N LEU A 243 -12.39 11.29 6.38
CA LEU A 243 -11.89 9.97 5.98
C LEU A 243 -10.53 10.06 5.28
N ALA A 244 -10.39 10.96 4.30
CA ALA A 244 -9.13 11.17 3.57
C ALA A 244 -8.01 11.63 4.51
N PHE A 245 -8.35 12.47 5.49
CA PHE A 245 -7.38 13.04 6.43
C PHE A 245 -6.67 11.97 7.28
N ILE A 246 -7.36 10.89 7.67
CA ILE A 246 -6.76 9.78 8.44
C ILE A 246 -5.54 9.20 7.71
N VAL A 247 -5.67 8.99 6.40
CA VAL A 247 -4.58 8.50 5.55
C VAL A 247 -3.51 9.56 5.36
N GLN A 248 -3.91 10.81 5.07
CA GLN A 248 -2.97 11.91 4.83
C GLN A 248 -2.12 12.22 6.07
N GLN A 249 -2.64 12.06 7.28
CA GLN A 249 -1.86 12.23 8.51
C GLN A 249 -0.65 11.28 8.61
N LEU A 250 -0.75 10.09 8.01
CA LEU A 250 0.33 9.12 8.00
C LEU A 250 1.36 9.42 6.91
N ILE A 251 0.89 9.82 5.72
CA ILE A 251 1.75 10.01 4.54
C ILE A 251 2.46 11.36 4.56
N LEU A 252 1.75 12.45 4.86
CA LEU A 252 2.25 13.82 4.70
C LEU A 252 3.59 14.11 5.40
N PRO A 253 3.85 13.63 6.64
CA PRO A 253 5.13 13.82 7.30
C PRO A 253 6.33 13.28 6.53
N GLU A 254 6.16 12.19 5.77
CA GLU A 254 7.23 11.58 4.97
C GLU A 254 7.66 12.46 3.80
N TYR A 255 6.84 13.45 3.43
CA TYR A 255 7.07 14.39 2.33
C TYR A 255 7.25 15.83 2.82
N GLY A 256 7.47 16.02 4.12
CA GLY A 256 7.76 17.34 4.69
C GLY A 256 6.53 18.23 4.90
N PHE A 257 5.33 17.67 4.83
CA PHE A 257 4.09 18.36 5.19
C PHE A 257 3.68 18.02 6.62
N ALA A 258 3.09 18.99 7.32
CA ALA A 258 2.55 18.75 8.65
C ALA A 258 1.35 17.76 8.57
N PRO A 259 1.18 16.84 9.55
CA PRO A 259 0.02 15.95 9.62
C PRO A 259 -1.24 16.67 10.15
N THR A 260 -1.51 17.86 9.61
CA THR A 260 -2.62 18.75 10.01
C THR A 260 -3.43 19.14 8.79
N LYS A 261 -4.62 19.72 9.00
CA LYS A 261 -5.48 20.20 7.90
C LYS A 261 -4.78 21.29 7.08
N GLU A 262 -3.96 22.11 7.75
CA GLU A 262 -3.14 23.15 7.13
C GLU A 262 -2.04 22.52 6.26
N GLY A 263 -1.43 21.42 6.71
CA GLY A 263 -0.45 20.67 5.91
C GLY A 263 -1.06 20.05 4.65
N VAL A 264 -2.31 19.57 4.72
CA VAL A 264 -3.05 19.12 3.51
C VAL A 264 -3.27 20.29 2.54
N LEU A 265 -3.70 21.46 3.03
CA LEU A 265 -3.89 22.64 2.17
C LEU A 265 -2.56 23.10 1.55
N ASP A 266 -1.48 23.06 2.33
CA ASP A 266 -0.13 23.35 1.88
C ASP A 266 0.33 22.38 0.78
N MET A 267 0.06 21.08 0.94
CA MET A 267 0.27 20.08 -0.10
C MET A 267 -0.52 20.39 -1.37
N ILE A 268 -1.81 20.71 -1.25
CA ILE A 268 -2.66 21.04 -2.41
C ILE A 268 -2.11 22.26 -3.16
N ARG A 269 -1.64 23.29 -2.44
CA ARG A 269 -0.99 24.47 -3.05
C ARG A 269 0.27 24.09 -3.82
N HIS A 270 1.14 23.25 -3.26
CA HIS A 270 2.33 22.78 -3.99
C HIS A 270 1.96 21.91 -5.18
N CYS A 271 0.88 21.12 -5.09
CA CYS A 271 0.40 20.32 -6.22
C CYS A 271 -0.09 21.23 -7.37
N ALA A 272 -0.63 22.41 -7.07
CA ALA A 272 -1.11 23.37 -8.06
C ALA A 272 -0.02 23.82 -9.04
N ASP A 273 1.21 24.00 -8.55
CA ASP A 273 2.38 24.39 -9.36
C ASP A 273 2.77 23.36 -10.43
N PHE A 274 2.27 22.13 -10.31
CA PHE A 274 2.56 21.03 -11.24
C PHE A 274 1.32 20.55 -12.01
N LEU A 275 0.20 21.29 -11.97
CA LEU A 275 -1.04 20.87 -12.63
C LEU A 275 -0.97 20.86 -14.15
N ASP A 276 0.01 21.49 -14.77
CA ASP A 276 0.23 21.40 -16.22
C ASP A 276 0.86 20.06 -16.64
N ASP A 277 1.45 19.31 -15.70
CA ASP A 277 2.04 18.01 -15.98
C ASP A 277 0.95 16.92 -16.09
N PRO A 278 0.87 16.18 -17.21
CA PRO A 278 -0.21 15.21 -17.44
C PRO A 278 -0.16 14.02 -16.49
N GLU A 279 1.01 13.65 -15.97
CA GLU A 279 1.14 12.55 -15.01
C GLU A 279 0.56 12.96 -13.64
N VAL A 280 0.86 14.19 -13.21
CA VAL A 280 0.28 14.78 -12.00
C VAL A 280 -1.25 14.90 -12.11
N GLN A 281 -1.77 15.38 -13.25
CA GLN A 281 -3.22 15.43 -13.49
C GLN A 281 -3.87 14.06 -13.40
N THR A 282 -3.25 13.05 -14.02
CA THR A 282 -3.76 11.68 -14.04
C THR A 282 -3.81 11.09 -12.64
N LEU A 283 -2.73 11.21 -11.86
CA LEU A 283 -2.69 10.72 -10.48
C LEU A 283 -3.67 11.46 -9.57
N LEU A 284 -3.81 12.78 -9.73
CA LEU A 284 -4.76 13.56 -8.95
C LEU A 284 -6.21 13.17 -9.27
N ASP A 285 -6.54 12.96 -10.54
CA ASP A 285 -7.87 12.47 -10.96
C ASP A 285 -8.12 11.07 -10.39
N GLN A 286 -7.15 10.16 -10.46
CA GLN A 286 -7.24 8.81 -9.88
C GLN A 286 -7.44 8.83 -8.36
N ILE A 287 -6.70 9.67 -7.62
CA ILE A 287 -6.90 9.86 -6.17
C ILE A 287 -8.33 10.34 -5.91
N ASN A 288 -8.79 11.37 -6.62
CA ASN A 288 -10.11 11.94 -6.42
C ASN A 288 -11.22 10.93 -6.72
N GLU A 289 -11.04 10.08 -7.74
CA GLU A 289 -11.93 8.95 -8.01
C GLU A 289 -11.95 7.94 -6.85
N LYS A 290 -10.79 7.61 -6.27
CA LYS A 290 -10.71 6.77 -5.05
C LYS A 290 -11.36 7.44 -3.84
N LEU A 291 -11.35 8.76 -3.77
CA LEU A 291 -12.11 9.54 -2.78
C LEU A 291 -13.60 9.64 -3.12
N GLY A 292 -14.04 9.05 -4.24
CA GLY A 292 -15.43 8.90 -4.62
C GLY A 292 -15.94 9.95 -5.61
N MET A 293 -15.10 10.83 -6.14
CA MET A 293 -15.52 11.78 -7.18
C MET A 293 -15.74 11.07 -8.53
N SER A 294 -16.69 11.56 -9.32
CA SER A 294 -16.82 11.17 -10.73
C SER A 294 -15.72 11.83 -11.59
N PRO A 295 -15.45 11.33 -12.81
CA PRO A 295 -14.51 11.97 -13.73
C PRO A 295 -14.86 13.44 -14.06
N ALA A 296 -16.16 13.77 -14.14
CA ALA A 296 -16.61 15.14 -14.36
C ALA A 296 -16.31 16.04 -13.14
N ALA A 297 -16.48 15.51 -11.92
CA ALA A 297 -16.16 16.20 -10.68
C ALA A 297 -14.63 16.42 -10.54
N CYS A 298 -13.80 15.44 -10.91
CA CYS A 298 -12.34 15.58 -10.93
C CYS A 298 -11.88 16.71 -11.87
N LYS A 299 -12.43 16.76 -13.10
CA LYS A 299 -12.16 17.87 -14.03
C LYS A 299 -12.53 19.23 -13.46
N ARG A 300 -13.67 19.34 -12.76
CA ARG A 300 -14.06 20.59 -12.07
C ARG A 300 -13.11 20.92 -10.93
N PHE A 301 -12.70 19.92 -10.15
CA PHE A 301 -11.74 20.10 -9.06
C PHE A 301 -10.42 20.69 -9.57
N ARG A 302 -9.86 20.15 -10.66
CA ARG A 302 -8.63 20.68 -11.25
C ARG A 302 -8.76 22.14 -11.69
N LYS A 303 -9.90 22.51 -12.29
CA LYS A 303 -10.17 23.92 -12.66
C LYS A 303 -10.19 24.87 -11.46
N LEU A 304 -10.53 24.39 -10.26
CA LEU A 304 -10.52 25.19 -9.04
C LEU A 304 -9.13 25.32 -8.42
N LEU A 305 -8.21 24.42 -8.76
CA LEU A 305 -6.82 24.47 -8.30
C LEU A 305 -5.90 25.22 -9.26
N ALA A 306 -6.30 25.36 -10.53
CA ALA A 306 -5.58 26.19 -11.48
C ALA A 306 -5.58 27.66 -10.97
N PRO A 307 -4.44 28.36 -11.02
CA PRO A 307 -4.30 29.73 -10.53
C PRO A 307 -5.12 30.75 -11.33
#